data_AF-A0A6B3HH57-F1
#
_entry.id   AF-A0A6B3HH57-F1
#
_cell.length_a   1.000
_cell.length_b   1.000
_cell.length_c   1.000
_cell.angle_alpha   90.00
_cell.angle_beta   90.00
_cell.angle_gamma   90.00
#
_symmetry.space_group_name_H-M   'P 1'
#
loop_
_entity.id
_entity.type
_entity.pdbx_description
1 polymer ?
#
loop_
_entity_poly.entity_id
_entity_poly.type
_entity_poly.pdbx_seq_one_letter_code
_entity_poly.pdbx_strand_id
1 'polypeptide(L)'
;RQSLGEHASARILTRAPGYLLELGEHESDLGQFTAHRRRAAELAERGDLEGSSAELAEALVLWREEPLADIPSRTLRDVEGRYLQELRLQTMELRFDAELALLRHAEIVPELVRLVREHPLQEALVGKLMLALFRSGRQSEALDLYRRTRVLLVEQLGAEP
;
A
#
# COMPACT_ATOMS: atom_id res chain seq x y z
N ARG A 1 -27.93 22.60 -13.91
CA ARG A 1 -27.99 22.37 -12.45
C ARG A 1 -28.58 20.98 -12.25
N GLN A 2 -27.75 19.95 -12.15
CA GLN A 2 -28.24 18.59 -11.83
C GLN A 2 -28.41 18.50 -10.32
N SER A 3 -29.62 18.21 -9.85
CA SER A 3 -29.86 17.92 -8.44
C SER A 3 -29.48 16.46 -8.16
N LEU A 4 -28.63 16.26 -7.16
CA LEU A 4 -28.43 14.94 -6.57
C LEU A 4 -29.78 14.54 -5.92
N GLY A 5 -30.37 13.41 -6.32
CA GLY A 5 -31.74 13.03 -5.93
C GLY A 5 -32.02 13.04 -4.42
N GLU A 6 -33.29 12.90 -4.02
CA GLU A 6 -33.75 13.06 -2.62
C GLU A 6 -32.93 12.29 -1.57
N HIS A 7 -32.37 11.14 -1.95
CA HIS A 7 -31.56 10.28 -1.06
C HIS A 7 -30.15 10.85 -0.81
N ALA A 8 -29.54 11.50 -1.80
CA ALA A 8 -28.26 12.17 -1.67
C ALA A 8 -28.39 13.50 -0.89
N SER A 9 -29.56 14.15 -0.99
CA SER A 9 -29.87 15.38 -0.25
C SER A 9 -29.98 15.16 1.27
N ALA A 10 -30.32 13.95 1.72
CA ALA A 10 -30.41 13.62 3.15
C ALA A 10 -29.05 13.38 3.84
N ARG A 11 -27.99 13.04 3.09
CA ARG A 11 -26.65 12.73 3.61
C ARG A 11 -25.66 13.90 3.53
N ILE A 12 -26.00 14.95 2.79
CA ILE A 12 -25.22 16.19 2.72
C ILE A 12 -25.88 17.19 3.65
N LEU A 13 -25.33 17.29 4.86
CA LEU A 13 -25.81 18.22 5.87
C LEU A 13 -25.19 19.59 5.63
N THR A 14 -26.01 20.63 5.55
CA THR A 14 -25.51 22.02 5.56
C THR A 14 -25.19 22.39 7.00
N ARG A 15 -23.91 22.64 7.29
CA ARG A 15 -23.42 22.98 8.64
C ARG A 15 -22.34 24.05 8.51
N ALA A 16 -22.56 25.22 9.12
CA ALA A 16 -21.61 26.33 9.05
C ALA A 16 -20.18 25.88 9.45
N PRO A 17 -19.12 26.24 8.70
CA PRO A 17 -19.09 27.15 7.54
C PRO A 17 -19.28 26.48 6.15
N GLY A 18 -19.81 25.26 6.05
CA GLY A 18 -19.96 24.55 4.77
C GLY A 18 -20.94 23.38 4.77
N TYR A 19 -20.49 22.25 4.22
CA TYR A 19 -21.28 21.03 4.07
C TYR A 19 -20.53 19.84 4.66
N LEU A 20 -21.26 18.90 5.25
CA LEU A 20 -20.76 17.64 5.73
C LEU A 20 -21.41 16.52 4.91
N LEU A 21 -20.60 15.66 4.32
CA LEU A 21 -21.08 14.41 3.74
C LEU A 21 -20.90 13.31 4.78
N GLU A 22 -22.00 12.72 5.24
CA GLU A 22 -21.95 11.56 6.12
C GLU A 22 -21.87 10.28 5.30
N LEU A 23 -20.81 9.50 5.53
CA LEU A 23 -20.55 8.22 4.90
C LEU A 23 -20.36 7.14 5.97
N GLY A 24 -20.97 5.98 5.76
CA GLY A 24 -20.64 4.77 6.51
C GLY A 24 -19.25 4.24 6.13
N GLU A 25 -18.66 3.41 7.00
CA GLU A 25 -17.31 2.85 6.86
C GLU A 25 -17.10 2.09 5.53
N HIS A 26 -18.16 1.55 4.94
CA HIS A 26 -18.08 0.77 3.69
C HIS A 26 -18.64 1.50 2.47
N GLU A 27 -18.99 2.78 2.60
CA GLU A 27 -19.62 3.55 1.52
C GLU A 27 -18.61 4.28 0.63
N SER A 28 -17.30 4.13 0.92
CA SER A 28 -16.20 4.53 0.05
C SER A 28 -15.16 3.42 -0.07
N ASP A 29 -14.42 3.41 -1.18
CA ASP A 29 -13.28 2.52 -1.38
C ASP A 29 -12.20 2.74 -0.32
N LEU A 30 -11.90 4.00 0.04
CA LEU A 30 -10.98 4.34 1.13
C LEU A 30 -11.46 3.83 2.50
N GLY A 31 -12.77 3.90 2.76
CA GLY A 31 -13.38 3.37 3.99
C GLY A 31 -13.27 1.85 4.06
N GLN A 32 -13.64 1.15 2.97
CA GLN A 32 -13.50 -0.30 2.87
C GLN A 32 -12.04 -0.73 3.02
N PHE A 33 -11.11 -0.04 2.35
CA PHE A 33 -9.68 -0.26 2.45
C PHE A 33 -9.17 -0.15 3.90
N THR A 34 -9.58 0.90 4.60
CA THR A 34 -9.20 1.11 6.00
C THR A 34 -9.77 0.02 6.91
N ALA A 35 -11.01 -0.42 6.66
CA ALA A 35 -11.64 -1.50 7.40
C ALA A 35 -10.93 -2.86 7.18
N HIS A 36 -10.50 -3.16 5.95
CA HIS A 36 -9.69 -4.34 5.65
C HIS A 36 -8.34 -4.31 6.38
N ARG A 37 -7.63 -3.16 6.37
CA ARG A 37 -6.37 -3.00 7.12
C ARG A 37 -6.55 -3.22 8.62
N ARG A 38 -7.63 -2.70 9.20
CA ARG A 38 -7.94 -2.89 10.63
C ARG A 38 -8.18 -4.36 10.95
N ARG A 39 -9.00 -5.05 10.15
CA ARG A 39 -9.23 -6.50 10.29
C ARG A 39 -7.92 -7.30 10.15
N ALA A 40 -7.08 -6.95 9.18
CA ALA A 40 -5.79 -7.59 9.00
C ALA A 40 -4.88 -7.45 10.24
N ALA A 41 -4.86 -6.28 10.87
CA ALA A 41 -4.10 -6.05 12.10
C ALA A 41 -4.65 -6.91 13.26
N GLU A 42 -5.98 -6.93 13.44
CA GLU A 42 -6.63 -7.75 14.48
C GLU A 42 -6.38 -9.25 14.29
N LEU A 43 -6.30 -9.74 13.05
CA LEU A 43 -5.95 -11.13 12.72
C LEU A 43 -4.48 -11.42 12.99
N ALA A 44 -3.57 -10.52 12.60
CA ALA A 44 -2.15 -10.66 12.86
C ALA A 44 -1.83 -10.70 14.38
N GLU A 45 -2.49 -9.86 15.18
CA GLU A 45 -2.36 -9.86 16.65
C GLU A 45 -2.77 -11.21 17.27
N ARG A 46 -3.69 -11.93 16.63
CA ARG A 46 -4.14 -13.27 17.05
C ARG A 46 -3.29 -14.41 16.47
N GLY A 47 -2.27 -14.09 15.67
CA GLY A 47 -1.41 -15.04 14.98
C GLY A 47 -2.00 -15.63 13.69
N ASP A 48 -3.17 -15.15 13.25
CA ASP A 48 -3.76 -15.55 11.97
C ASP A 48 -3.15 -14.73 10.82
N LEU A 49 -1.94 -15.13 10.43
CA LEU A 49 -1.20 -14.47 9.35
C LEU A 49 -1.83 -14.73 7.97
N GLU A 50 -2.50 -15.87 7.79
CA GLU A 50 -3.19 -16.19 6.53
C GLU A 50 -4.40 -15.29 6.33
N GLY A 51 -5.24 -15.16 7.36
CA GLY A 51 -6.36 -14.22 7.36
C GLY A 51 -5.89 -12.77 7.22
N SER A 52 -4.81 -12.39 7.91
CA SER A 52 -4.23 -11.05 7.78
C SER A 52 -3.79 -10.75 6.35
N SER A 53 -3.06 -11.67 5.70
CA SER A 53 -2.63 -11.48 4.32
C SER A 53 -3.81 -11.39 3.35
N ALA A 54 -4.83 -12.24 3.53
CA ALA A 54 -6.04 -12.22 2.71
C ALA A 54 -6.77 -10.88 2.80
N GLU A 55 -6.97 -10.34 4.01
CA GLU A 55 -7.59 -9.03 4.22
C GLU A 55 -6.76 -7.89 3.58
N LEU A 56 -5.43 -7.95 3.66
CA LEU A 56 -4.55 -6.97 2.98
C LEU A 56 -4.62 -7.08 1.45
N ALA A 57 -4.75 -8.30 0.91
CA ALA A 57 -4.93 -8.51 -0.52
C ALA A 57 -6.25 -7.91 -1.02
N GLU A 58 -7.36 -8.17 -0.31
CA GLU A 58 -8.67 -7.56 -0.61
C GLU A 58 -8.64 -6.03 -0.55
N ALA A 59 -7.94 -5.48 0.45
CA ALA A 59 -7.72 -4.03 0.53
C ALA A 59 -7.05 -3.49 -0.74
N LEU A 60 -6.02 -4.18 -1.24
CA LEU A 60 -5.23 -3.72 -2.40
C LEU A 60 -6.01 -3.80 -3.73
N VAL A 61 -7.01 -4.67 -3.85
CA VAL A 61 -7.89 -4.77 -5.03
C VAL A 61 -8.73 -3.50 -5.23
N LEU A 62 -9.00 -2.74 -4.17
CA LEU A 62 -9.77 -1.50 -4.24
C LEU A 62 -9.02 -0.37 -4.98
N TRP A 63 -7.70 -0.49 -5.15
CA TRP A 63 -6.88 0.50 -5.85
C TRP A 63 -6.91 0.25 -7.36
N ARG A 64 -7.28 1.28 -8.11
CA ARG A 64 -7.42 1.23 -9.56
C ARG A 64 -6.26 1.95 -10.24
N GLU A 65 -6.21 3.25 -10.07
CA GLU A 65 -5.22 4.15 -10.66
C GLU A 65 -4.61 5.05 -9.58
N GLU A 66 -3.97 6.13 -10.02
CA GLU A 66 -3.49 7.19 -9.16
C GLU A 66 -4.66 7.84 -8.40
N PRO A 67 -4.57 7.99 -7.06
CA PRO A 67 -5.65 8.56 -6.28
C PRO A 67 -5.95 10.00 -6.70
N LEU A 68 -7.24 10.31 -6.81
CA LEU A 68 -7.72 11.66 -7.16
C LEU A 68 -7.22 12.17 -8.53
N ALA A 69 -6.83 11.28 -9.46
CA ALA A 69 -6.29 11.64 -10.77
C ALA A 69 -7.21 12.57 -11.58
N ASP A 70 -8.53 12.41 -11.44
CA ASP A 70 -9.57 13.16 -12.14
C ASP A 70 -10.01 14.44 -11.41
N ILE A 71 -9.52 14.69 -10.20
CA ILE A 71 -9.89 15.85 -9.40
C ILE A 71 -9.09 17.08 -9.86
N PRO A 72 -9.73 18.19 -10.27
CA PRO A 72 -9.05 19.39 -10.77
C PRO A 72 -8.45 20.27 -9.66
N SER A 73 -7.92 19.66 -8.60
CA SER A 73 -7.24 20.33 -7.50
C SER A 73 -5.84 19.78 -7.33
N ARG A 74 -4.83 20.57 -7.71
CA ARG A 74 -3.42 20.20 -7.55
C ARG A 74 -3.07 19.95 -6.09
N THR A 75 -3.51 20.82 -5.18
CA THR A 75 -3.20 20.68 -3.74
C THR A 75 -3.73 19.37 -3.17
N LEU A 76 -4.95 18.97 -3.53
CA LEU A 76 -5.51 17.69 -3.06
C LEU A 76 -4.73 16.50 -3.63
N ARG A 77 -4.35 16.53 -4.91
CA ARG A 77 -3.53 15.45 -5.49
C ARG A 77 -2.13 15.39 -4.86
N ASP A 78 -1.48 16.53 -4.67
CA ASP A 78 -0.09 16.58 -4.17
C ASP A 78 0.01 16.21 -2.67
N VAL A 79 -1.04 16.49 -1.88
CA VAL A 79 -1.08 16.19 -0.44
C VAL A 79 -1.79 14.86 -0.16
N GLU A 80 -3.09 14.78 -0.47
CA GLU A 80 -3.90 13.60 -0.16
C GLU A 80 -3.58 12.44 -1.09
N GLY A 81 -3.34 12.71 -2.39
CA GLY A 81 -2.94 11.67 -3.33
C GLY A 81 -1.64 10.99 -2.90
N ARG A 82 -0.63 11.78 -2.51
CA ARG A 82 0.63 11.26 -1.98
C ARG A 82 0.44 10.46 -0.69
N TYR A 83 -0.34 10.98 0.26
CA TYR A 83 -0.66 10.25 1.49
C TYR A 83 -1.30 8.89 1.18
N LEU A 84 -2.25 8.85 0.24
CA LEU A 84 -2.92 7.63 -0.19
C LEU A 84 -1.96 6.64 -0.87
N GLN A 85 -1.04 7.12 -1.71
CA GLN A 85 0.02 6.27 -2.29
C GLN A 85 0.92 5.66 -1.21
N GLU A 86 1.36 6.46 -0.23
CA GLU A 86 2.18 5.99 0.90
C GLU A 86 1.41 4.95 1.73
N LEU A 87 0.12 5.20 1.97
CA LEU A 87 -0.77 4.29 2.67
C LEU A 87 -0.93 2.96 1.92
N ARG A 88 -1.10 3.00 0.59
CA ARG A 88 -1.12 1.81 -0.28
C ARG A 88 0.19 1.03 -0.15
N LEU A 89 1.34 1.70 -0.24
CA LEU A 89 2.65 1.07 -0.17
C LEU A 89 2.87 0.36 1.17
N GLN A 90 2.51 1.00 2.28
CA GLN A 90 2.56 0.38 3.61
C GLN A 90 1.69 -0.88 3.70
N THR A 91 0.50 -0.88 3.08
CA THR A 91 -0.35 -2.08 3.03
C THR A 91 0.30 -3.21 2.24
N MET A 92 0.98 -2.90 1.13
CA MET A 92 1.74 -3.89 0.37
C MET A 92 2.89 -4.45 1.21
N GLU A 93 3.61 -3.61 1.94
CA GLU A 93 4.70 -4.03 2.83
C GLU A 93 4.21 -4.99 3.93
N LEU A 94 3.10 -4.66 4.60
CA LEU A 94 2.48 -5.53 5.60
C LEU A 94 2.10 -6.89 5.00
N ARG A 95 1.57 -6.90 3.77
CA ARG A 95 1.21 -8.13 3.08
C ARG A 95 2.45 -8.97 2.80
N PHE A 96 3.53 -8.36 2.31
CA PHE A 96 4.79 -9.07 2.09
C PHE A 96 5.38 -9.62 3.39
N ASP A 97 5.28 -8.89 4.50
CA ASP A 97 5.72 -9.38 5.80
C ASP A 97 4.93 -10.62 6.24
N ALA A 98 3.61 -10.63 6.04
CA ALA A 98 2.77 -11.81 6.29
C ALA A 98 3.15 -12.99 5.38
N GLU A 99 3.31 -12.78 4.08
CA GLU A 99 3.71 -13.83 3.12
C GLU A 99 5.12 -14.38 3.41
N LEU A 100 6.05 -13.52 3.85
CA LEU A 100 7.38 -13.91 4.31
C LEU A 100 7.34 -14.68 5.65
N ALA A 101 6.35 -14.47 6.49
CA ALA A 101 6.17 -15.27 7.69
C ALA A 101 5.53 -16.63 7.39
N LEU A 102 4.65 -16.69 6.38
CA LEU A 102 3.96 -17.90 5.90
C LEU A 102 4.79 -18.80 4.98
N LEU A 103 6.07 -18.47 4.75
CA LEU A 103 6.96 -19.19 3.84
C LEU A 103 6.58 -19.15 2.35
N ARG A 104 5.70 -18.24 1.94
CA ARG A 104 5.19 -18.07 0.57
C ARG A 104 6.04 -17.10 -0.27
N HIS A 105 7.35 -17.16 -0.08
CA HIS A 105 8.29 -16.17 -0.61
C HIS A 105 8.29 -16.06 -2.15
N ALA A 106 8.14 -17.18 -2.84
CA ALA A 106 8.24 -17.21 -4.30
C ALA A 106 7.10 -16.42 -4.97
N GLU A 107 5.92 -16.37 -4.35
CA GLU A 107 4.71 -15.75 -4.89
C GLU A 107 4.82 -14.21 -4.90
N ILE A 108 5.55 -13.64 -3.95
CA ILE A 108 5.70 -12.18 -3.81
C ILE A 108 6.89 -11.60 -4.58
N VAL A 109 7.82 -12.44 -5.09
CA VAL A 109 9.03 -11.96 -5.78
C VAL A 109 8.71 -11.07 -7.00
N PRO A 110 7.81 -11.44 -7.93
CA PRO A 110 7.55 -10.61 -9.11
C PRO A 110 7.08 -9.19 -8.76
N GLU A 111 6.24 -9.07 -7.73
CA GLU A 111 5.70 -7.79 -7.28
C GLU A 111 6.75 -6.96 -6.54
N LEU A 112 7.55 -7.60 -5.66
CA LEU A 112 8.67 -6.95 -4.99
C LEU A 112 9.73 -6.45 -5.98
N VAL A 113 10.02 -7.22 -7.05
CA VAL A 113 10.93 -6.78 -8.13
C VAL A 113 10.40 -5.50 -8.79
N ARG A 114 9.10 -5.43 -9.08
CA ARG A 114 8.49 -4.23 -9.66
C ARG A 114 8.63 -3.03 -8.72
N LEU A 115 8.26 -3.20 -7.45
CA LEU A 115 8.33 -2.11 -6.47
C LEU A 115 9.75 -1.64 -6.18
N VAL A 116 10.73 -2.55 -6.09
CA VAL A 116 12.14 -2.16 -5.92
C VAL A 116 12.67 -1.40 -7.13
N ARG A 117 12.19 -1.67 -8.34
CA ARG A 117 12.55 -0.87 -9.52
C ARG A 117 11.95 0.53 -9.48
N GLU A 118 10.76 0.68 -8.92
CA GLU A 118 10.08 1.97 -8.75
C GLU A 118 10.66 2.77 -7.57
N HIS A 119 11.09 2.09 -6.51
CA HIS A 119 11.58 2.66 -5.26
C HIS A 119 12.95 2.07 -4.85
N PRO A 120 14.00 2.26 -5.67
CA PRO A 120 15.28 1.56 -5.47
C PRO A 120 16.06 2.00 -4.23
N LEU A 121 15.71 3.15 -3.63
CA LEU A 121 16.32 3.67 -2.40
C LEU A 121 15.53 3.27 -1.13
N GLN A 122 14.43 2.53 -1.26
CA GLN A 122 13.65 2.07 -0.11
C GLN A 122 14.22 0.75 0.41
N GLU A 123 15.16 0.86 1.34
CA GLU A 123 15.91 -0.27 1.90
C GLU A 123 15.03 -1.39 2.44
N ALA A 124 13.85 -1.06 3.01
CA ALA A 124 12.90 -2.05 3.49
C ALA A 124 12.37 -2.98 2.38
N LEU A 125 12.05 -2.44 1.20
CA LEU A 125 11.60 -3.23 0.05
C LEU A 125 12.74 -4.07 -0.54
N VAL A 126 13.93 -3.48 -0.62
CA VAL A 126 15.13 -4.19 -1.08
C VAL A 126 15.44 -5.37 -0.17
N GLY A 127 15.43 -5.17 1.15
CA GLY A 127 15.67 -6.22 2.14
C GLY A 127 14.65 -7.36 2.04
N LYS A 128 13.36 -7.03 1.87
CA LYS A 128 12.30 -8.02 1.64
C LYS A 128 12.52 -8.83 0.36
N LEU A 129 12.88 -8.18 -0.75
CA LEU A 129 13.18 -8.86 -2.00
C LEU A 129 14.43 -9.75 -1.89
N MET A 130 15.49 -9.27 -1.25
CA MET A 130 16.69 -10.07 -0.98
C MET A 130 16.35 -11.32 -0.17
N LEU A 131 15.54 -11.18 0.89
CA LEU A 131 15.11 -12.30 1.71
C LEU A 131 14.25 -13.30 0.93
N ALA A 132 13.30 -12.79 0.14
CA ALA A 132 12.43 -13.63 -0.69
C ALA A 132 13.23 -14.43 -1.73
N LEU A 133 14.18 -13.79 -2.42
CA LEU A 133 15.08 -14.44 -3.37
C LEU A 133 15.95 -15.50 -2.70
N PHE A 134 16.56 -15.18 -1.56
CA PHE A 134 17.40 -16.11 -0.80
C PHE A 134 16.62 -17.36 -0.38
N ARG A 135 15.44 -17.19 0.24
CA ARG A 135 14.61 -18.31 0.70
C ARG A 135 13.97 -19.11 -0.44
N SER A 136 13.91 -18.53 -1.64
CA SER A 136 13.47 -19.23 -2.86
C SER A 136 14.61 -19.95 -3.61
N GLY A 137 15.81 -20.06 -3.01
CA GLY A 137 16.96 -20.72 -3.63
C GLY A 137 17.69 -19.88 -4.69
N ARG A 138 17.33 -18.61 -4.86
CA ARG A 138 17.87 -17.68 -5.87
C ARG A 138 18.97 -16.80 -5.26
N GLN A 139 19.92 -17.43 -4.57
CA GLN A 139 20.94 -16.73 -3.79
C GLN A 139 21.85 -15.82 -4.64
N SER A 140 22.19 -16.23 -5.87
CA SER A 140 22.98 -15.40 -6.79
C SER A 140 22.30 -14.05 -7.06
N GLU A 141 21.00 -14.07 -7.31
CA GLU A 141 20.20 -12.87 -7.57
C GLU A 141 20.05 -11.98 -6.34
N ALA A 142 19.92 -12.57 -5.14
CA ALA A 142 19.92 -11.81 -3.88
C ALA A 142 21.25 -11.07 -3.67
N LEU A 143 22.39 -11.71 -3.97
CA LEU A 143 23.72 -11.10 -3.87
C LEU A 143 23.95 -10.03 -4.95
N ASP A 144 23.45 -10.25 -6.17
CA ASP A 144 23.47 -9.24 -7.23
C ASP A 144 22.66 -8.00 -6.85
N LEU A 145 21.47 -8.20 -6.26
CA LEU A 145 20.62 -7.12 -5.79
C LEU A 145 21.30 -6.30 -4.69
N TYR A 146 21.92 -6.97 -3.71
CA TYR A 146 22.70 -6.29 -2.66
C TYR A 146 23.82 -5.42 -3.25
N ARG A 147 24.62 -5.98 -4.16
CA ARG A 147 25.73 -5.25 -4.81
C ARG A 147 25.25 -4.00 -5.53
N ARG A 148 24.17 -4.12 -6.32
CA ARG A 148 23.59 -2.99 -7.07
C ARG A 148 23.03 -1.92 -6.13
N THR A 149 22.33 -2.33 -5.07
CA THR A 149 21.75 -1.39 -4.10
C THR A 149 22.83 -0.65 -3.33
N ARG A 150 23.89 -1.34 -2.89
CA ARG A 150 25.03 -0.70 -2.21
C ARG A 150 25.69 0.37 -3.06
N VAL A 151 25.94 0.10 -4.34
CA VAL A 151 26.50 1.11 -5.26
C VAL A 151 25.58 2.32 -5.33
N LEU A 152 24.27 2.09 -5.52
CA LEU A 152 23.29 3.16 -5.63
C LEU A 152 23.19 4.03 -4.36
N LEU A 153 23.15 3.42 -3.18
CA LEU A 153 23.06 4.15 -1.90
C LEU A 153 24.32 4.98 -1.63
N VAL A 154 25.50 4.43 -1.93
CA VAL A 154 26.76 5.16 -1.82
C VAL A 154 26.78 6.35 -2.78
N GLU A 155 26.36 6.16 -4.03
CA GLU A 155 26.35 7.23 -5.04
C GLU A 155 25.33 8.34 -4.74
N GLN A 156 24.14 7.99 -4.25
CA GLN A 156 23.04 8.94 -4.07
C GLN A 156 22.96 9.56 -2.68
N LEU A 157 23.37 8.82 -1.64
CA LEU A 157 23.20 9.22 -0.24
C LEU A 157 24.52 9.31 0.54
N GLY A 158 25.63 8.81 -0.01
CA GLY A 158 26.90 8.73 0.70
C GLY A 158 26.88 7.79 1.91
N ALA A 159 25.89 6.90 1.98
CA ALA A 159 25.67 5.94 3.06
C ALA A 159 25.97 4.52 2.58
N GLU A 160 26.52 3.68 3.48
CA GLU A 160 26.60 2.22 3.25
C GLU A 160 25.33 1.55 3.80
N PRO A 161 24.68 0.64 3.05
CA PRO A 161 23.58 -0.19 3.55
C PRO A 161 24.02 -1.24 4.57
#